data_AF-A0A852G4I2-F1
#
_entry.id   AF-A0A852G4I2-F1
#
_cell.length_a   1.000
_cell.length_b   1.000
_cell.length_c   1.000
_cell.angle_alpha   90.00
_cell.angle_beta   90.00
_cell.angle_gamma   90.00
#
_symmetry.space_group_name_H-M   'P 1'
#
loop_
_entity.id
_entity.type
_entity.pdbx_description
1 polymer ?
#
loop_
_entity_poly.entity_id
_entity_poly.type
_entity_poly.pdbx_seq_one_letter_code
_entity_poly.pdbx_strand_id
1 'polypeptide(L)'
;MTCQTYSFFVLSVVMIYFGRFGNSSFLAQLQNDIDQLKADFNSSHSDVADGGPIFTEKLSNWTERNEKRIILSQIISMYLEMFENIDKSKAHVRHIAEELHTLKNSLPDSSKKVKDLMDIAKLQMTDLKIQRKAVNELFIVLQKLVETSTSHKRKRSQSQWRCRC
;
A
#
# COMPACT_ATOMS: atom_id res chain seq x y z
N MET A 1 -27.05 -0.24 -42.96
CA MET A 1 -26.93 0.75 -41.86
C MET A 1 -26.57 0.07 -40.54
N THR A 2 -25.34 -0.46 -40.39
CA THR A 2 -24.93 -1.18 -39.16
C THR A 2 -23.45 -0.98 -38.78
N CYS A 3 -22.67 -0.24 -39.57
CA CYS A 3 -21.24 -0.02 -39.30
C CYS A 3 -20.99 1.17 -38.35
N GLN A 4 -21.97 2.05 -38.18
CA GLN A 4 -21.81 3.29 -37.39
C GLN A 4 -22.04 3.07 -35.88
N THR A 5 -22.79 2.05 -35.48
CA THR A 5 -23.09 1.76 -34.07
C THR A 5 -21.94 1.04 -33.34
N TYR A 6 -21.17 0.20 -34.03
CA TYR A 6 -20.01 -0.48 -33.43
C TYR A 6 -18.88 0.49 -33.03
N SER A 7 -18.70 1.59 -33.79
CA SER A 7 -17.68 2.60 -33.49
C SER A 7 -17.98 3.36 -32.19
N PHE A 8 -19.25 3.70 -31.93
CA PHE A 8 -19.64 4.39 -30.68
C PHE A 8 -19.56 3.50 -29.44
N PHE A 9 -19.83 2.19 -29.56
CA PHE A 9 -19.68 1.26 -28.44
C PHE A 9 -18.22 0.98 -28.08
N VAL A 10 -17.32 0.95 -29.06
CA VAL A 10 -15.88 0.79 -28.79
C VAL A 10 -15.31 2.06 -28.15
N LEU A 11 -15.74 3.25 -28.62
CA LEU A 11 -15.37 4.53 -28.01
C LEU A 11 -15.89 4.69 -26.58
N SER A 12 -17.11 4.24 -26.28
CA SER A 12 -17.67 4.34 -24.92
C SER A 12 -16.96 3.39 -23.93
N VAL A 13 -16.55 2.20 -24.37
CA VAL A 13 -15.76 1.28 -23.54
C VAL A 13 -14.35 1.84 -23.29
N VAL A 14 -13.71 2.45 -24.29
CA VAL A 14 -12.40 3.10 -24.11
C VAL A 14 -12.47 4.30 -23.16
N MET A 15 -13.55 5.10 -23.21
CA MET A 15 -13.77 6.21 -22.28
C MET A 15 -14.04 5.75 -20.84
N ILE A 16 -14.65 4.58 -20.63
CA ILE A 16 -14.83 4.01 -19.28
C ILE A 16 -13.49 3.49 -18.71
N TYR A 17 -12.61 2.95 -19.55
CA TYR A 17 -11.26 2.53 -19.12
C TYR A 17 -10.32 3.72 -18.85
N PHE A 18 -10.47 4.83 -19.58
CA PHE A 18 -9.77 6.08 -19.30
C PHE A 18 -10.45 6.98 -18.25
N GLY A 19 -11.66 6.65 -17.80
CA GLY A 19 -12.42 7.41 -16.81
C GLY A 19 -11.79 7.49 -15.40
N ARG A 20 -10.70 6.75 -15.16
CA ARG A 20 -9.84 6.93 -13.96
C ARG A 20 -8.60 7.80 -14.19
N PHE A 21 -8.30 8.17 -15.43
CA PHE A 21 -7.19 9.06 -15.80
C PHE A 21 -7.63 10.51 -16.03
N GLY A 22 -8.92 10.80 -15.86
CA GLY A 22 -9.52 12.13 -16.05
C GLY A 22 -9.50 13.03 -14.82
N ASN A 23 -8.40 13.10 -14.08
CA ASN A 23 -8.29 13.95 -12.88
C ASN A 23 -6.98 14.76 -12.88
N SER A 24 -6.54 15.26 -14.04
CA SER A 24 -5.38 16.15 -14.12
C SER A 24 -5.55 17.40 -13.25
N SER A 25 -6.78 17.94 -13.17
CA SER A 25 -7.14 19.06 -12.31
C SER A 25 -7.04 18.70 -10.82
N PHE A 26 -7.50 17.52 -10.43
CA PHE A 26 -7.41 17.04 -9.05
C PHE A 26 -5.97 16.79 -8.61
N LEU A 27 -5.15 16.15 -9.44
CA LEU A 27 -3.72 15.95 -9.15
C LEU A 27 -2.97 17.29 -9.09
N ALA A 28 -3.31 18.24 -9.97
CA ALA A 28 -2.74 19.58 -9.93
C ALA A 28 -3.14 20.34 -8.66
N GLN A 29 -4.40 20.21 -8.21
CA GLN A 29 -4.86 20.81 -6.97
C GLN A 29 -4.15 20.20 -5.76
N LEU A 30 -4.09 18.87 -5.67
CA LEU A 30 -3.38 18.18 -4.60
C LEU A 30 -1.89 18.53 -4.57
N GLN A 31 -1.26 18.67 -5.73
CA GLN A 31 0.14 19.12 -5.84
C GLN A 31 0.31 20.53 -5.27
N ASN A 32 -0.58 21.47 -5.64
CA ASN A 32 -0.56 22.84 -5.10
C ASN A 32 -0.74 22.87 -3.58
N ASP A 33 -1.65 22.04 -3.06
CA ASP A 33 -1.88 21.94 -1.61
C ASP A 33 -0.66 21.38 -0.88
N ILE A 34 0.01 20.38 -1.48
CA ILE A 34 1.27 19.83 -0.95
C ILE A 34 2.36 20.90 -0.96
N ASP A 35 2.47 21.72 -2.01
CA ASP A 35 3.49 22.76 -2.08
C ASP A 35 3.23 23.89 -1.06
N GLN A 36 1.97 24.23 -0.78
CA GLN A 36 1.61 25.11 0.34
C GLN A 36 1.96 24.48 1.69
N LEU A 37 1.70 23.18 1.87
CA LEU A 37 2.07 22.47 3.09
C LEU A 37 3.60 22.44 3.29
N LYS A 38 4.37 22.21 2.22
CA LYS A 38 5.84 22.28 2.27
C LYS A 38 6.32 23.66 2.71
N ALA A 39 5.70 24.72 2.21
CA ALA A 39 6.02 26.09 2.60
C ALA A 39 5.71 26.35 4.09
N ASP A 40 4.55 25.89 4.57
CA ASP A 40 4.17 25.99 6.00
C ASP A 40 5.18 25.29 6.92
N PHE A 41 5.71 24.14 6.50
CA PHE A 41 6.70 23.37 7.25
C PHE A 41 8.15 23.80 6.99
N ASN A 42 8.38 24.80 6.15
CA ASN A 42 9.70 25.20 5.67
C ASN A 42 10.53 24.00 5.15
N SER A 43 9.89 23.06 4.44
CA SER A 43 10.48 21.76 4.09
C SER A 43 11.56 21.82 3.00
N SER A 44 11.90 23.03 2.53
CA SER A 44 12.98 23.27 1.54
C SER A 44 14.26 23.76 2.20
N HIS A 45 14.28 23.85 3.54
CA HIS A 45 15.47 24.18 4.30
C HIS A 45 16.53 23.07 4.18
N SER A 46 17.81 23.44 4.26
CA SER A 46 18.91 22.54 3.91
C SER A 46 19.06 21.35 4.85
N ASP A 47 18.65 21.51 6.11
CA ASP A 47 18.66 20.45 7.13
C ASP A 47 17.66 19.32 6.85
N VAL A 48 16.63 19.54 6.02
CA VAL A 48 15.62 18.52 5.69
C VAL A 48 16.23 17.35 4.90
N ALA A 49 17.34 17.58 4.21
CA ALA A 49 18.07 16.53 3.49
C ALA A 49 19.01 15.70 4.41
N ASP A 50 19.28 16.18 5.63
CA ASP A 50 20.18 15.51 6.56
C ASP A 50 19.57 14.18 7.03
N GLY A 51 20.37 13.11 7.02
CA GLY A 51 19.92 11.77 7.43
C GLY A 51 19.13 11.01 6.36
N GLY A 52 18.92 11.58 5.18
CA GLY A 52 18.31 10.90 4.03
C GLY A 52 16.79 10.77 4.12
N PRO A 53 16.14 10.12 3.13
CA PRO A 53 14.69 10.05 3.05
C PRO A 53 14.07 9.14 4.12
N ILE A 54 13.01 9.63 4.77
CA ILE A 54 12.32 8.90 5.86
C ILE A 54 11.60 7.63 5.33
N PHE A 55 10.86 7.75 4.22
CA PHE A 55 9.97 6.69 3.74
C PHE A 55 10.37 6.09 2.38
N THR A 56 10.87 6.90 1.44
CA THR A 56 10.98 6.48 0.04
C THR A 56 12.04 5.40 -0.17
N GLU A 57 13.19 5.49 0.50
CA GLU A 57 14.21 4.44 0.49
C GLU A 57 13.72 3.17 1.17
N LYS A 58 13.00 3.27 2.29
CA LYS A 58 12.41 2.08 2.93
C LYS A 58 11.42 1.40 2.00
N LEU A 59 10.62 2.17 1.26
CA LEU A 59 9.61 1.67 0.31
C LEU A 59 10.21 0.99 -0.93
N SER A 60 11.45 1.31 -1.35
CA SER A 60 12.05 0.67 -2.52
C SER A 60 12.35 -0.83 -2.29
N ASN A 61 12.51 -1.23 -1.04
CA ASN A 61 12.77 -2.63 -0.67
C ASN A 61 11.50 -3.50 -0.67
N TRP A 62 10.31 -2.90 -0.74
CA TRP A 62 9.02 -3.61 -0.74
C TRP A 62 8.49 -3.77 -2.17
N THR A 63 8.81 -4.91 -2.79
CA THR A 63 8.44 -5.20 -4.19
C THR A 63 7.07 -5.87 -4.32
N GLU A 64 6.66 -6.65 -3.30
CA GLU A 64 5.39 -7.35 -3.34
C GLU A 64 4.19 -6.42 -3.08
N ARG A 65 3.16 -6.50 -3.94
CA ARG A 65 1.98 -5.63 -3.87
C ARG A 65 1.30 -5.66 -2.50
N ASN A 66 1.13 -6.85 -1.92
CA ASN A 66 0.40 -7.01 -0.66
C ASN A 66 1.21 -6.45 0.51
N GLU A 67 2.52 -6.70 0.55
CA GLU A 67 3.40 -6.19 1.58
C GLU A 67 3.54 -4.67 1.49
N LYS A 68 3.70 -4.14 0.27
CA LYS A 68 3.75 -2.70 0.01
C LYS A 68 2.49 -2.00 0.52
N ARG A 69 1.30 -2.61 0.34
CA ARG A 69 0.03 -2.07 0.89
C ARG A 69 0.00 -2.05 2.41
N ILE A 70 0.64 -2.99 3.10
CA ILE A 70 0.72 -3.00 4.57
C ILE A 70 1.51 -1.78 5.06
N ILE A 71 2.67 -1.53 4.46
CA ILE A 71 3.56 -0.42 4.84
C ILE A 71 2.96 0.93 4.47
N LEU A 72 2.36 1.06 3.28
CA LEU A 72 1.67 2.29 2.88
C LEU A 72 0.52 2.64 3.83
N SER A 73 -0.23 1.65 4.33
CA SER A 73 -1.31 1.87 5.31
C SER A 73 -0.77 2.43 6.63
N GLN A 74 0.40 1.96 7.06
CA GLN A 74 1.08 2.49 8.25
C GLN A 74 1.58 3.92 8.01
N ILE A 75 2.22 4.19 6.87
CA ILE A 75 2.72 5.54 6.53
C ILE A 75 1.57 6.55 6.47
N ILE A 76 0.44 6.21 5.84
CA ILE A 76 -0.74 7.07 5.80
C ILE A 76 -1.25 7.35 7.22
N SER A 77 -1.25 6.33 8.10
CA SER A 77 -1.65 6.54 9.50
C SER A 77 -0.73 7.50 10.24
N MET A 78 0.58 7.45 9.99
CA MET A 78 1.54 8.40 10.57
C MET A 78 1.32 9.83 10.05
N TYR A 79 1.01 10.00 8.76
CA TYR A 79 0.66 11.32 8.23
C TYR A 79 -0.63 11.87 8.84
N LEU A 80 -1.65 11.03 9.00
CA LEU A 80 -2.90 11.43 9.65
C LEU A 80 -2.68 11.82 11.12
N GLU A 81 -1.84 11.09 11.85
CA GLU A 81 -1.43 11.43 13.22
C GLU A 81 -0.68 12.77 13.27
N MET A 82 0.25 13.00 12.34
CA MET A 82 0.94 14.29 12.20
C MET A 82 -0.07 15.44 11.98
N PHE A 83 -1.13 15.18 11.23
CA PHE A 83 -2.18 16.15 10.92
C PHE A 83 -3.18 16.40 12.06
N GLU A 84 -3.15 15.61 13.15
CA GLU A 84 -3.99 15.88 14.32
C GLU A 84 -3.64 17.21 14.99
N ASN A 85 -2.35 17.58 14.97
CA ASN A 85 -1.81 18.77 15.63
C ASN A 85 -1.62 19.97 14.69
N ILE A 86 -1.92 19.84 13.40
CA ILE A 86 -1.79 20.92 12.41
C ILE A 86 -3.07 21.78 12.43
N ASP A 87 -2.92 23.08 12.17
CA ASP A 87 -4.05 23.98 11.97
C ASP A 87 -4.92 23.57 10.76
N LYS A 88 -6.06 22.96 11.06
CA LYS A 88 -7.05 22.48 10.07
C LYS A 88 -7.93 23.60 9.50
N SER A 89 -7.78 24.84 9.96
CA SER A 89 -8.47 25.99 9.35
C SER A 89 -7.96 26.28 7.94
N LYS A 90 -6.71 25.88 7.66
CA LYS A 90 -6.07 25.95 6.35
C LYS A 90 -6.71 24.99 5.36
N ALA A 91 -7.16 25.52 4.22
CA ALA A 91 -7.89 24.76 3.21
C ALA A 91 -7.07 23.59 2.63
N HIS A 92 -5.78 23.81 2.36
CA HIS A 92 -4.88 22.78 1.81
C HIS A 92 -4.64 21.64 2.81
N VAL A 93 -4.50 21.95 4.10
CA VAL A 93 -4.34 20.93 5.16
C VAL A 93 -5.58 20.05 5.23
N ARG A 94 -6.78 20.66 5.23
CA ARG A 94 -8.04 19.92 5.25
C ARG A 94 -8.20 19.03 4.03
N HIS A 95 -7.94 19.55 2.83
CA HIS A 95 -8.07 18.78 1.59
C HIS A 95 -7.11 17.57 1.58
N ILE A 96 -5.84 17.77 1.95
CA ILE A 96 -4.88 16.65 2.03
C ILE A 96 -5.31 15.63 3.09
N ALA A 97 -5.85 16.07 4.24
CA ALA A 97 -6.34 15.18 5.28
C ALA A 97 -7.48 14.28 4.77
N GLU A 98 -8.46 14.87 4.07
CA GLU A 98 -9.60 14.16 3.48
C GLU A 98 -9.14 13.11 2.44
N GLU A 99 -8.16 13.46 1.62
CA GLU A 99 -7.55 12.53 0.66
C GLU A 99 -6.80 11.39 1.34
N LEU A 100 -6.01 11.69 2.38
CA LEU A 100 -5.33 10.67 3.18
C LEU A 100 -6.32 9.72 3.87
N HIS A 101 -7.45 10.23 4.37
CA HIS A 101 -8.52 9.40 4.94
C HIS A 101 -9.16 8.49 3.89
N THR A 102 -9.42 9.01 2.69
CA THR A 102 -9.97 8.24 1.56
C THR A 102 -9.01 7.12 1.14
N LEU A 103 -7.72 7.44 1.03
CA LEU A 103 -6.69 6.46 0.73
C LEU A 103 -6.58 5.40 1.83
N LYS A 104 -6.56 5.79 3.10
CA LYS A 104 -6.53 4.87 4.24
C LYS A 104 -7.68 3.86 4.19
N ASN A 105 -8.90 4.33 3.90
CA ASN A 105 -10.08 3.46 3.79
C ASN A 105 -10.00 2.47 2.62
N SER A 106 -9.23 2.79 1.58
CA SER A 106 -8.98 1.88 0.44
C SER A 106 -7.88 0.85 0.69
N LEU A 107 -7.07 1.04 1.74
CA LEU A 107 -6.00 0.14 2.14
C LEU A 107 -6.50 -0.87 3.19
N PRO A 108 -5.90 -2.07 3.24
CA PRO A 108 -6.23 -3.02 4.30
C PRO A 108 -5.80 -2.45 5.65
N ASP A 109 -6.57 -2.73 6.70
CA ASP A 109 -6.12 -2.52 8.07
C ASP A 109 -4.89 -3.41 8.33
N SER A 110 -3.73 -2.75 8.39
CA SER A 110 -2.43 -3.39 8.58
C SER A 110 -1.96 -3.34 10.03
N SER A 111 -2.71 -2.68 10.92
CA SER A 111 -2.31 -2.43 12.31
C SER A 111 -1.93 -3.72 13.04
N LYS A 112 -2.78 -4.75 12.90
CA LYS A 112 -2.52 -6.07 13.46
C LYS A 112 -1.23 -6.70 12.91
N LYS A 113 -1.03 -6.66 11.59
CA LYS A 113 0.15 -7.28 10.95
C LYS A 113 1.45 -6.61 11.37
N VAL A 114 1.45 -5.27 11.45
CA VAL A 114 2.61 -4.50 11.89
C VAL A 114 2.89 -4.76 13.38
N LYS A 115 1.84 -4.83 14.21
CA LYS A 115 1.97 -5.19 15.62
C LYS A 115 2.57 -6.59 15.80
N ASP A 116 2.04 -7.58 15.09
CA ASP A 116 2.55 -8.95 15.14
C ASP A 116 4.04 -9.00 14.76
N LEU A 117 4.48 -8.25 13.74
CA LEU A 117 5.89 -8.14 13.36
C LEU A 117 6.75 -7.48 14.45
N MET A 118 6.28 -6.40 15.07
CA MET A 118 6.99 -5.75 16.17
C MET A 118 7.09 -6.65 17.39
N ASP A 119 6.03 -7.37 17.73
CA ASP A 119 6.00 -8.28 18.86
C ASP A 119 6.98 -9.45 18.66
N ILE A 120 7.07 -9.99 17.43
CA ILE A 120 8.08 -10.99 17.05
C ILE A 120 9.49 -10.41 17.17
N ALA A 121 9.73 -9.20 16.66
CA ALA A 121 11.05 -8.56 16.71
C ALA A 121 11.53 -8.23 18.13
N LYS A 122 10.59 -8.04 19.08
CA LYS A 122 10.88 -7.76 20.49
C LYS A 122 11.13 -9.00 21.34
N LEU A 123 10.97 -10.21 20.78
CA LEU A 123 11.20 -11.44 21.53
C LEU A 123 12.65 -11.54 22.02
N GLN A 124 12.82 -11.74 23.32
CA GLN A 124 14.13 -11.95 23.92
C GLN A 124 14.58 -13.38 23.68
N MET A 125 15.33 -13.62 22.60
CA MET A 125 15.84 -14.95 22.25
C MET A 125 16.89 -15.50 23.24
N THR A 126 17.27 -14.72 24.24
CA THR A 126 18.08 -15.16 25.39
C THR A 126 17.24 -15.74 26.52
N ASP A 127 15.93 -15.48 26.58
CA ASP A 127 15.03 -16.08 27.56
C ASP A 127 14.81 -17.56 27.24
N LEU A 128 15.22 -18.40 28.18
CA LEU A 128 15.15 -19.86 28.07
C LEU A 128 13.71 -20.38 27.91
N LYS A 129 12.70 -19.67 28.43
CA LYS A 129 11.28 -20.00 28.22
C LYS A 129 10.84 -19.72 26.79
N ILE A 130 11.29 -18.61 26.20
CA ILE A 130 11.02 -18.26 24.80
C ILE A 130 11.70 -19.25 23.88
N GLN A 131 12.96 -19.59 24.14
CA GLN A 131 13.70 -20.61 23.37
C GLN A 131 12.98 -21.96 23.35
N ARG A 132 12.56 -22.46 24.52
CA ARG A 132 11.82 -23.73 24.61
C ARG A 132 10.53 -23.71 23.78
N LYS A 133 9.79 -22.59 23.80
CA LYS A 133 8.59 -22.42 22.97
C LYS A 133 8.91 -22.39 21.48
N ALA A 134 9.93 -21.61 21.08
CA ALA A 134 10.35 -21.51 19.69
C ALA A 134 10.77 -22.88 19.12
N VAL A 135 11.52 -23.68 19.91
CA VAL A 135 11.90 -25.05 19.51
C VAL A 135 10.68 -25.96 19.40
N ASN A 136 9.71 -25.85 20.31
CA ASN A 136 8.49 -26.64 20.27
C ASN A 136 7.63 -26.34 19.02
N GLU A 137 7.63 -25.10 18.54
CA GLU A 137 6.87 -24.68 17.35
C GLU A 137 7.65 -24.83 16.03
N LEU A 138 8.95 -25.12 16.10
CA LEU A 138 9.88 -25.08 14.96
C LEU A 138 9.41 -25.94 13.78
N PHE A 139 8.96 -27.17 14.04
CA PHE A 139 8.50 -28.07 12.98
C PHE A 139 7.30 -27.49 12.20
N ILE A 140 6.33 -26.90 12.92
CA ILE A 140 5.14 -26.30 12.31
C ILE A 140 5.52 -25.08 11.48
N VAL A 141 6.47 -24.27 11.96
CA VAL A 141 7.00 -23.11 11.22
C VAL A 141 7.66 -23.54 9.91
N LEU A 142 8.51 -24.58 9.96
CA LEU A 142 9.16 -25.13 8.77
C LEU A 142 8.16 -25.70 7.77
N GLN A 143 7.12 -26.40 8.25
CA GLN A 143 6.05 -26.91 7.39
C GLN A 143 5.32 -25.78 6.64
N LYS A 144 4.93 -24.71 7.35
CA LYS A 144 4.24 -23.55 6.75
C LYS A 144 5.10 -22.86 5.68
N LEU A 145 6.42 -22.81 5.88
CA LEU A 145 7.34 -22.23 4.90
C LEU A 145 7.31 -23.02 3.57
N VAL A 146 7.32 -24.35 3.65
CA VAL A 146 7.25 -25.23 2.47
C VAL A 146 5.89 -25.12 1.77
N GLU A 147 4.79 -25.11 2.52
CA GLU A 147 3.43 -24.94 1.96
C GLU A 147 3.28 -23.63 1.19
N THR A 148 3.82 -22.53 1.74
CA THR A 148 3.79 -21.21 1.08
C THR A 148 4.54 -21.23 -0.26
N SER A 149 5.68 -21.95 -0.33
CA SER A 149 6.46 -22.08 -1.57
C SER A 149 5.78 -22.93 -2.66
N THR A 150 4.94 -23.90 -2.28
CA THR A 150 4.30 -24.83 -3.23
C THR A 150 2.99 -24.27 -3.80
N SER A 151 2.31 -23.37 -3.09
CA SER A 151 1.16 -22.59 -3.58
C SER A 151 1.45 -21.84 -4.89
N HIS A 152 2.70 -21.38 -5.07
CA HIS A 152 3.14 -20.69 -6.29
C HIS A 152 3.41 -21.63 -7.49
N LYS A 153 3.42 -22.96 -7.31
CA LYS A 153 3.55 -23.92 -8.41
C LYS A 153 2.19 -24.15 -9.05
N ARG A 154 1.97 -23.46 -10.19
CA ARG A 154 0.80 -23.55 -11.09
C ARG A 154 0.12 -24.92 -11.07
N LYS A 155 -1.20 -24.93 -10.80
CA LYS A 155 -2.10 -26.01 -11.24
C LYS A 155 -1.91 -26.20 -12.75
N ARG A 156 -1.29 -27.30 -13.15
CA ARG A 156 -1.19 -27.70 -14.56
C ARG A 156 -2.63 -27.84 -15.06
N SER A 157 -3.05 -26.94 -15.95
CA SER A 157 -4.38 -27.02 -16.57
C SER A 157 -4.43 -28.32 -17.36
N GLN A 158 -5.02 -29.37 -16.79
CA GLN A 158 -5.47 -30.49 -17.59
C GLN A 158 -6.60 -29.94 -18.46
N SER A 159 -6.26 -29.55 -19.69
CA SER A 159 -7.26 -29.37 -20.73
C SER A 159 -7.94 -30.71 -20.90
N GLN A 160 -9.16 -30.85 -20.38
CA GLN A 160 -10.07 -31.91 -20.81
C GLN A 160 -10.35 -31.65 -22.29
N TRP A 161 -9.53 -32.24 -23.16
CA TRP A 161 -9.90 -32.49 -24.53
C TRP A 161 -11.12 -33.41 -24.49
N ARG A 162 -12.31 -32.82 -24.50
CA ARG A 162 -13.55 -33.53 -24.77
C ARG A 162 -13.43 -34.06 -26.19
N CYS A 163 -13.23 -35.36 -26.33
CA CYS A 163 -13.48 -36.08 -27.58
C CYS A 163 -14.92 -35.74 -28.03
N ARG A 164 -15.05 -35.20 -29.24
CA ARG A 164 -16.33 -35.17 -29.94
C ARG A 164 -16.55 -36.56 -30.53
N CYS A 165 -17.55 -37.27 -30.02
CA CYS A 165 -18.24 -38.33 -30.73
C CYS A 165 -19.70 -37.90 -30.88
#